data_AF-E9G9Z3-F1
#
_entry.id   AF-E9G9Z3-F1
#
_cell.length_a   1.000
_cell.length_b   1.000
_cell.length_c   1.000
_cell.angle_alpha   90.00
_cell.angle_beta   90.00
_cell.angle_gamma   90.00
#
_symmetry.space_group_name_H-M   'P 1'
#
loop_
_entity.id
_entity.type
_entity.pdbx_description
1 polymer ?
#
loop_
_entity_poly.entity_id
_entity_poly.type
_entity_poly.pdbx_seq_one_letter_code
_entity_poly.pdbx_strand_id
1 'polypeptide(L)' 'QPYDFSWAVNDYYNDYSHSESSDGKVTTGSYRVVLPDGRTQIVTYKADSYGYVADVKYTGEAKYPE' A
#
# COMPACT_ATOMS: atom_id res chain seq x y z
N GLN A 1 16.96 12.49 -7.12
CA GLN A 1 17.19 11.65 -8.31
C GLN A 1 15.92 10.85 -8.54
N PRO A 2 15.39 10.79 -9.77
CA PRO A 2 14.23 9.96 -10.07
C PRO A 2 14.52 8.48 -9.80
N TYR A 3 13.51 7.74 -9.36
CA TYR A 3 13.60 6.30 -9.13
C TYR A 3 12.23 5.64 -9.26
N ASP A 4 12.25 4.33 -9.50
CA ASP A 4 11.06 3.49 -9.56
C ASP A 4 11.40 2.13 -9.00
N PHE A 5 10.50 1.55 -8.21
CA PHE A 5 10.61 0.17 -7.77
C PHE A 5 9.24 -0.48 -7.57
N SER A 6 9.23 -1.81 -7.65
CA SER A 6 8.07 -2.62 -7.30
C SER A 6 8.51 -3.99 -6.82
N TRP A 7 7.80 -4.52 -5.83
CA TRP A 7 7.95 -5.90 -5.38
C TRP A 7 6.61 -6.44 -4.87
N ALA A 8 6.47 -7.76 -4.87
CA ALA A 8 5.34 -8.46 -4.31
C ALA A 8 5.78 -9.76 -3.64
N VAL A 9 5.12 -10.11 -2.55
CA VAL A 9 5.21 -11.40 -1.87
C VAL A 9 3.83 -12.02 -1.93
N ASN A 10 3.73 -13.16 -2.62
CA ASN A 10 2.51 -13.95 -2.68
C ASN A 10 2.87 -15.37 -2.23
N ASP A 11 2.47 -15.70 -1.01
CA ASP A 11 2.64 -17.02 -0.40
C ASP A 11 1.38 -17.37 0.42
N TYR A 12 1.25 -18.62 0.86
CA TYR A 12 0.04 -19.19 1.46
C TYR A 12 -0.54 -18.34 2.62
N TYR A 13 0.30 -17.65 3.39
CA TYR A 13 -0.11 -16.80 4.51
C TYR A 13 0.04 -15.29 4.26
N ASN A 14 0.64 -14.89 3.14
CA ASN A 14 1.14 -13.54 2.95
C ASN A 14 0.82 -13.04 1.54
N ASP A 15 0.06 -11.95 1.46
CA ASP A 15 -0.11 -11.17 0.24
C ASP A 15 0.26 -9.71 0.53
N TYR A 16 1.47 -9.34 0.11
CA TYR A 16 2.01 -7.99 0.23
C TYR A 16 2.50 -7.53 -1.14
N SER A 17 2.29 -6.25 -1.44
CA SER A 17 2.89 -5.62 -2.61
C SER A 17 3.22 -4.17 -2.30
N HIS A 18 4.30 -3.64 -2.87
CA HIS A 18 4.62 -2.22 -2.83
C HIS A 18 5.15 -1.80 -4.20
N SER A 19 4.60 -0.71 -4.73
CA SER A 19 5.11 -0.02 -5.92
C SER A 19 5.27 1.46 -5.61
N GLU A 20 6.40 2.05 -5.96
CA GLU A 20 6.64 3.50 -5.77
C GLU A 20 7.47 4.06 -6.92
N SER A 21 7.14 5.27 -7.32
CA SER A 21 7.84 6.05 -8.34
C SER A 21 8.06 7.47 -7.82
N SER A 22 9.22 8.06 -8.12
CA SER A 22 9.51 9.46 -7.84
C SER A 22 10.14 10.13 -9.05
N ASP A 23 9.62 11.30 -9.44
CA ASP A 23 10.26 12.17 -10.42
C ASP A 23 11.33 13.10 -9.80
N GLY A 24 11.57 12.95 -8.48
CA GLY A 24 12.45 13.80 -7.69
C GLY A 24 11.78 15.02 -7.05
N LYS A 25 10.49 15.26 -7.29
CA LYS A 25 9.66 16.28 -6.63
C LYS A 25 8.38 15.71 -6.04
N VAL A 26 7.78 14.76 -6.74
CA VAL A 26 6.57 14.05 -6.34
C VAL A 26 6.90 12.56 -6.27
N THR A 27 6.54 11.95 -5.16
CA THR A 27 6.59 10.49 -4.99
C THR A 27 5.16 9.97 -4.93
N THR A 28 4.85 8.97 -5.75
CA THR A 28 3.55 8.28 -5.74
C THR A 28 3.78 6.80 -5.59
N GLY A 29 2.86 6.14 -4.89
CA GLY A 29 2.95 4.69 -4.77
C GLY A 29 1.69 4.07 -4.23
N SER A 30 1.71 2.75 -4.18
CA SER A 30 0.69 1.97 -3.54
C SER A 30 1.28 0.77 -2.82
N TYR A 31 0.66 0.38 -1.71
CA TYR A 31 0.96 -0.90 -1.08
C TYR A 31 -0.32 -1.62 -0.67
N ARG A 32 -0.24 -2.94 -0.51
CA ARG A 32 -1.30 -3.75 0.07
C ARG A 32 -0.78 -4.65 1.18
N VAL A 33 -1.64 -4.92 2.15
CA VAL A 33 -1.37 -5.76 3.32
C VAL A 33 -2.63 -6.54 3.69
N VAL A 34 -2.51 -7.85 3.89
CA VAL A 34 -3.57 -8.67 4.49
C VAL A 34 -3.57 -8.47 6.00
N LEU A 35 -4.72 -8.13 6.56
CA LEU A 35 -4.92 -7.91 7.99
C LEU A 35 -5.35 -9.19 8.70
N PRO A 36 -5.04 -9.34 10.00
CA PRO A 36 -5.46 -10.51 10.80
C PRO A 36 -6.98 -10.72 10.87
N ASP A 37 -7.77 -9.66 10.66
CA ASP A 37 -9.23 -9.71 10.67
C ASP A 37 -9.84 -10.20 9.34
N GLY A 38 -9.00 -10.59 8.37
CA GLY A 38 -9.41 -11.10 7.06
C GLY A 38 -9.61 -10.03 6.00
N ARG A 39 -9.46 -8.73 6.32
CA ARG A 39 -9.49 -7.66 5.31
C ARG A 39 -8.14 -7.52 4.61
N THR A 40 -8.14 -6.94 3.42
CA THR A 40 -6.93 -6.41 2.79
C THR A 40 -7.00 -4.89 2.83
N GLN A 41 -5.99 -4.26 3.39
CA GLN A 41 -5.81 -2.81 3.31
C GLN A 41 -4.99 -2.50 2.06
N ILE A 42 -5.49 -1.56 1.26
CA ILE A 42 -4.83 -1.03 0.06
C ILE A 42 -4.64 0.46 0.29
N VAL A 43 -3.40 0.92 0.23
CA VAL A 43 -3.05 2.33 0.41
C VAL A 43 -2.47 2.85 -0.88
N THR A 44 -3.05 3.92 -1.41
CA THR A 44 -2.49 4.69 -2.54
C THR A 44 -2.11 6.06 -2.02
N TYR A 45 -0.89 6.52 -2.30
CA TYR A 45 -0.40 7.76 -1.73
C TYR A 45 0.35 8.63 -2.72
N LYS A 46 0.42 9.91 -2.37
CA LYS A 46 1.23 10.94 -3.01
C LYS A 46 1.94 11.75 -1.92
N ALA A 47 3.24 11.93 -2.08
CA ALA A 47 4.07 12.82 -1.28
C ALA A 47 4.68 13.89 -2.18
N ASP A 48 4.56 15.16 -1.78
CA ASP A 48 5.15 16.30 -2.47
C ASP A 48 5.51 17.41 -1.48
N SER A 49 5.81 18.61 -1.96
CA SER A 49 6.14 19.78 -1.11
C SER A 49 5.04 20.21 -0.16
N TYR A 50 3.79 19.78 -0.37
CA TYR A 50 2.63 20.08 0.48
C TYR A 50 2.37 18.97 1.52
N GLY A 51 3.14 17.90 1.51
CA GLY A 51 3.06 16.81 2.48
C GLY A 51 2.66 15.47 1.87
N TYR A 52 2.18 14.58 2.73
CA TYR A 52 1.78 13.21 2.37
C TYR A 52 0.26 13.07 2.44
N VAL A 53 -0.35 12.63 1.36
CA VAL A 53 -1.79 12.35 1.26
C VAL A 53 -1.98 10.91 0.81
N ALA A 54 -2.87 10.18 1.50
CA ALA A 54 -3.17 8.79 1.19
C ALA A 54 -4.68 8.52 1.11
N ASP A 55 -5.07 7.70 0.13
CA ASP A 55 -6.36 7.04 0.02
C ASP A 55 -6.21 5.61 0.56
N VAL A 56 -6.92 5.31 1.65
CA VAL A 56 -6.88 4.00 2.32
C VAL A 56 -8.21 3.29 2.07
N LYS A 57 -8.13 2.14 1.41
CA LYS A 57 -9.28 1.27 1.11
C LYS A 57 -9.12 -0.07 1.80
N TYR A 58 -10.25 -0.69 2.09
CA TYR A 58 -10.32 -2.04 2.62
C TYR A 58 -11.20 -2.89 1.70
N THR A 59 -10.75 -4.10 1.43
CA THR A 59 -11.55 -5.15 0.78
C THR A 59 -11.71 -6.33 1.72
N GLY A 60 -12.79 -7.11 1.58
CA GLY A 60 -13.13 -8.21 2.49
C GLY A 60 -14.00 -7.76 3.68
N GLU A 61 -14.22 -8.68 4.62
CA GLU A 61 -15.07 -8.47 5.79
C GLU A 61 -14.23 -8.58 7.07
N ALA A 62 -14.42 -7.65 8.01
CA ALA A 62 -13.74 -7.69 9.29
C ALA A 62 -14.32 -8.82 10.17
N LYS A 63 -13.45 -9.70 10.66
CA LYS A 63 -13.78 -10.72 11.66
C LYS A 63 -13.25 -10.29 13.02
N TYR A 64 -14.11 -10.35 14.02
CA TYR A 64 -13.77 -10.02 15.40
C TYR A 64 -13.70 -11.32 16.23
N PRO A 65 -12.74 -11.45 17.17
CA PRO A 65 -12.80 -12.50 18.18
C PRO A 65 -14.11 -12.36 18.98
N GLU A 66 -14.74 -13.49 19.31
CA GLU A 66 -15.83 -13.55 20.30
C GLU A 66 -15.31 -13.33 21.73
#